data_AF-A0A1I6VPU7-F1
#
_entry.id   AF-A0A1I6VPU7-F1
#
_cell.length_a   1.000
_cell.length_b   1.000
_cell.length_c   1.000
_cell.angle_alpha   90.00
_cell.angle_beta   90.00
_cell.angle_gamma   90.00
#
_symmetry.space_group_name_H-M   'P 1'
#
loop_
_entity.id
_entity.type
_entity.pdbx_description
1 polymer ?
#
loop_
_entity_poly.entity_id
_entity_poly.type
_entity_poly.pdbx_seq_one_letter_code
_entity_poly.pdbx_strand_id
1 'polypeptide(L)'
;MIAQEFSSTGWQVHRPAAGITHYQVFGERSSGTNFVKRLIGRNTPLAPTEELGWKHGFPQMTAIPQDTLIVCVIRNAVDWARSMHAKPWHCPPEMQRLAFSDFIRAEWATIADRPRYFPQVAALGGAGQPLQHDRHPLTGLPFPDLFTLRRAKLMGLTSFFNRGCALLFCRLEAVQAAPEGFLSELCGRFGLPETGDFQPVHKRLGSRFKPAIEEPRPTPPAQLSREDIDFLCSRLDLGLEAALGYSY
;
A
#
# COMPACT_ATOMS: atom_id res chain seq x y z
N MET A 1 5.38 -15.94 8.09
CA MET A 1 5.30 -15.33 9.42
C MET A 1 6.24 -14.13 9.43
N ILE A 2 5.81 -13.01 10.03
CA ILE A 2 6.67 -11.83 10.20
C ILE A 2 7.80 -12.23 11.16
N ALA A 3 9.04 -11.97 10.77
CA ALA A 3 10.20 -12.34 11.57
C ALA A 3 10.42 -11.36 12.73
N GLN A 4 11.08 -11.79 13.80
CA GLN A 4 11.25 -11.00 15.01
C GLN A 4 12.09 -9.73 14.75
N GLU A 5 13.08 -9.85 13.88
CA GLU A 5 13.97 -8.78 13.41
C GLU A 5 13.30 -7.78 12.48
N PHE A 6 12.06 -8.03 12.03
CA PHE A 6 11.36 -7.10 11.13
C PHE A 6 11.18 -5.72 11.78
N SER A 7 10.90 -5.68 13.08
CA SER A 7 10.70 -4.44 13.83
C SER A 7 11.94 -3.54 13.82
N SER A 8 13.14 -4.13 13.84
CA SER A 8 14.42 -3.40 13.78
C SER A 8 14.84 -3.06 12.36
N THR A 9 14.82 -4.02 11.44
CA THR A 9 15.32 -3.83 10.06
C THR A 9 14.31 -3.05 9.22
N GLY A 10 13.02 -3.31 9.40
CA GLY A 10 11.93 -2.71 8.64
C GLY A 10 11.68 -3.32 7.26
N TRP A 11 12.39 -4.38 6.89
CA TRP A 11 12.03 -5.24 5.76
C TRP A 11 12.42 -6.70 6.04
N GLN A 12 11.84 -7.62 5.27
CA GLN A 12 12.09 -9.05 5.36
C GLN A 12 11.92 -9.70 3.97
N VAL A 13 12.86 -10.55 3.61
CA VAL A 13 12.74 -11.48 2.48
C VAL A 13 12.21 -12.83 2.98
N HIS A 14 11.22 -13.37 2.27
CA HIS A 14 10.63 -14.67 2.54
C HIS A 14 10.59 -15.51 1.27
N ARG A 15 10.98 -16.80 1.39
CA ARG A 15 11.13 -17.74 0.28
C ARG A 15 11.93 -17.15 -0.89
N PRO A 16 13.20 -16.75 -0.68
CA PRO A 16 14.05 -16.36 -1.79
C PRO A 16 14.10 -17.50 -2.81
N ALA A 17 14.02 -17.15 -4.09
CA ALA A 17 14.02 -18.10 -5.20
C ALA A 17 15.01 -17.61 -6.26
N ALA A 18 15.67 -18.54 -6.92
CA ALA A 18 16.48 -18.22 -8.10
C ALA A 18 15.58 -17.94 -9.31
N GLY A 19 16.08 -17.16 -10.27
CA GLY A 19 15.37 -16.91 -11.53
C GLY A 19 14.22 -15.92 -11.42
N ILE A 20 14.19 -15.07 -10.40
CA ILE A 20 13.25 -13.94 -10.34
C ILE A 20 13.62 -12.95 -11.45
N THR A 21 12.66 -12.70 -12.34
CA THR A 21 12.78 -11.79 -13.49
C THR A 21 11.78 -10.64 -13.41
N HIS A 22 10.67 -10.86 -12.72
CA HIS A 22 9.59 -9.90 -12.58
C HIS A 22 9.34 -9.52 -11.12
N TYR A 23 8.70 -8.38 -10.91
CA TYR A 23 8.17 -8.04 -9.60
C TYR A 23 6.87 -7.25 -9.70
N GLN A 24 5.99 -7.45 -8.71
CA GLN A 24 4.79 -6.64 -8.53
C GLN A 24 4.72 -6.07 -7.12
N VAL A 25 4.46 -4.78 -7.03
CA VAL A 25 4.33 -4.08 -5.74
C VAL A 25 2.87 -4.00 -5.33
N PHE A 26 2.58 -4.45 -4.11
CA PHE A 26 1.31 -4.33 -3.40
C PHE A 26 1.46 -3.44 -2.17
N GLY A 27 0.38 -2.80 -1.78
CA GLY A 27 0.34 -1.99 -0.56
C GLY A 27 -0.93 -1.16 -0.51
N GLU A 28 -1.28 -0.69 0.68
CA GLU A 28 -2.38 0.26 0.83
C GLU A 28 -2.16 1.49 -0.06
N ARG A 29 -3.24 2.17 -0.44
CA ARG A 29 -3.08 3.54 -0.96
C ARG A 29 -2.27 4.35 0.04
N SER A 30 -1.46 5.29 -0.44
CA SER A 30 -0.61 6.13 0.43
C SER A 30 0.50 5.40 1.21
N SER A 31 0.80 4.12 0.94
CA SER A 31 1.92 3.40 1.59
C SER A 31 3.28 3.53 0.88
N GLY A 32 3.37 4.27 -0.23
CA GLY A 32 4.63 4.47 -0.95
C GLY A 32 4.96 3.39 -1.99
N THR A 33 3.99 2.59 -2.42
CA THR A 33 4.16 1.57 -3.47
C THR A 33 4.84 2.10 -4.75
N ASN A 34 4.51 3.31 -5.19
CA ASN A 34 5.15 3.91 -6.37
C ASN A 34 6.64 4.25 -6.14
N PHE A 35 7.02 4.64 -4.92
CA PHE A 35 8.42 4.93 -4.57
C PHE A 35 9.24 3.64 -4.63
N VAL A 36 8.79 2.60 -3.93
CA VAL A 36 9.46 1.28 -3.91
C VAL A 36 9.52 0.67 -5.32
N LYS A 37 8.43 0.73 -6.09
CA LYS A 37 8.42 0.27 -7.49
C LYS A 37 9.51 0.97 -8.30
N ARG A 38 9.60 2.30 -8.20
CA ARG A 38 10.58 3.07 -8.97
C ARG A 38 12.02 2.86 -8.46
N LEU A 39 12.20 2.64 -7.16
CA LEU A 39 13.50 2.35 -6.57
C LEU A 39 14.05 1.03 -7.12
N ILE A 40 13.26 -0.05 -7.04
CA ILE A 40 13.63 -1.37 -7.55
C ILE A 40 13.89 -1.31 -9.07
N GLY A 41 12.96 -0.76 -9.86
CA GLY A 41 13.09 -0.73 -11.31
C GLY A 41 14.20 0.17 -11.86
N ARG A 42 14.84 1.00 -11.02
CA ARG A 42 16.01 1.81 -11.42
C ARG A 42 17.34 1.17 -11.05
N ASN A 43 17.33 0.21 -10.12
CA ASN A 43 18.53 -0.32 -9.46
C ASN A 43 18.56 -1.85 -9.47
N THR A 44 17.75 -2.50 -10.31
CA THR A 44 17.73 -3.96 -10.48
C THR A 44 17.39 -4.28 -11.94
N PRO A 45 17.75 -5.47 -12.45
CA PRO A 45 17.31 -5.92 -13.78
C PRO A 45 15.83 -6.36 -13.81
N LEU A 46 15.13 -6.32 -12.67
CA LEU A 46 13.77 -6.84 -12.57
C LEU A 46 12.78 -6.00 -13.37
N ALA A 47 11.90 -6.66 -14.10
CA ALA A 47 10.83 -6.03 -14.85
C ALA A 47 9.58 -5.82 -13.95
N PRO A 48 9.04 -4.59 -13.84
CA PRO A 48 7.79 -4.39 -13.11
C PRO A 48 6.60 -4.95 -13.88
N THR A 49 5.70 -5.68 -13.20
CA THR A 49 4.40 -6.10 -13.75
C THR A 49 3.23 -5.56 -12.91
N GLU A 50 2.03 -5.52 -13.51
CA GLU A 50 0.75 -5.19 -12.85
C GLU A 50 -0.33 -6.27 -13.15
N GLU A 51 0.08 -7.43 -13.65
CA GLU A 51 -0.80 -8.51 -14.10
C GLU A 51 -1.45 -9.31 -12.96
N LEU A 52 -0.89 -9.24 -11.74
CA LEU A 52 -1.43 -9.93 -10.56
C LEU A 52 -2.54 -9.13 -9.86
N GLY A 53 -3.18 -8.21 -10.58
CA GLY A 53 -4.31 -7.40 -10.10
C GLY A 53 -3.91 -6.04 -9.54
N TRP A 54 -4.91 -5.29 -9.06
CA TRP A 54 -4.69 -3.92 -8.61
C TRP A 54 -3.85 -3.88 -7.32
N LYS A 55 -2.72 -3.18 -7.36
CA LYS A 55 -1.76 -3.06 -6.24
C LYS A 55 -2.33 -2.62 -4.89
N HIS A 56 -3.46 -1.90 -4.90
CA HIS A 56 -4.14 -1.43 -3.68
C HIS A 56 -5.33 -2.31 -3.27
N GLY A 57 -5.74 -3.24 -4.13
CA GLY A 57 -6.80 -4.19 -3.88
C GLY A 57 -6.38 -5.29 -2.91
N PHE A 58 -7.34 -6.11 -2.52
CA PHE A 58 -7.04 -7.39 -1.86
C PHE A 58 -6.39 -8.36 -2.87
N PRO A 59 -5.57 -9.33 -2.40
CA PRO A 59 -4.99 -10.34 -3.29
C PRO A 59 -6.09 -11.16 -3.99
N GLN A 60 -6.18 -11.03 -5.30
CA GLN A 60 -7.20 -11.65 -6.16
C GLN A 60 -6.61 -12.39 -7.36
N MET A 61 -5.28 -12.59 -7.39
CA MET A 61 -4.60 -13.30 -8.47
C MET A 61 -5.00 -14.79 -8.51
N THR A 62 -5.16 -15.31 -9.72
CA THR A 62 -5.42 -16.75 -9.97
C THR A 62 -4.22 -17.61 -9.56
N ALA A 63 -3.01 -17.17 -9.89
CA ALA A 63 -1.76 -17.81 -9.55
C ALA A 63 -0.64 -16.76 -9.42
N ILE A 64 0.43 -17.11 -8.72
CA ILE A 64 1.66 -16.29 -8.65
C ILE A 64 2.76 -17.05 -9.40
N PRO A 65 3.27 -16.53 -10.52
CA PRO A 65 4.38 -17.15 -11.25
C PRO A 65 5.63 -17.30 -10.38
N GLN A 66 6.39 -18.39 -10.58
CA GLN A 66 7.59 -18.69 -9.77
C GLN A 66 8.72 -17.67 -9.97
N ASP A 67 8.78 -17.04 -11.14
CA ASP A 67 9.76 -16.03 -11.52
C ASP A 67 9.36 -14.60 -11.10
N THR A 68 8.28 -14.46 -10.33
CA THR A 68 7.74 -13.16 -9.91
C THR A 68 7.93 -12.94 -8.41
N LEU A 69 8.63 -11.86 -8.05
CA LEU A 69 8.73 -11.36 -6.69
C LEU A 69 7.50 -10.53 -6.33
N ILE A 70 6.84 -10.91 -5.23
CA ILE A 70 5.85 -10.05 -4.60
C ILE A 70 6.56 -9.07 -3.67
N VAL A 71 6.29 -7.78 -3.84
CA VAL A 71 6.79 -6.73 -2.93
C VAL A 71 5.61 -6.11 -2.18
N CYS A 72 5.58 -6.20 -0.86
CA CYS A 72 4.53 -5.62 -0.05
C CYS A 72 5.05 -4.42 0.75
N VAL A 73 4.40 -3.27 0.60
CA VAL A 73 4.80 -2.02 1.27
C VAL A 73 3.74 -1.57 2.26
N ILE A 74 4.14 -1.44 3.52
CA ILE A 74 3.33 -0.90 4.61
C ILE A 74 3.89 0.45 5.09
N ARG A 75 3.09 1.17 5.88
CA ARG A 75 3.43 2.49 6.40
C ARG A 75 2.81 2.69 7.78
N ASN A 76 3.40 3.57 8.60
CA ASN A 76 2.84 4.00 9.88
C ASN A 76 1.39 4.49 9.72
N ALA A 77 0.47 4.05 10.59
CA ALA A 77 -0.96 4.30 10.47
C ALA A 77 -1.33 5.79 10.56
N VAL A 78 -0.63 6.58 11.38
CA VAL A 78 -0.88 8.02 11.54
C VAL A 78 -0.53 8.76 10.26
N ASP A 79 0.68 8.56 9.74
CA ASP A 79 1.13 9.19 8.50
C ASP A 79 0.37 8.71 7.28
N TRP A 80 -0.01 7.44 7.29
CA TRP A 80 -0.88 6.85 6.29
C TRP A 80 -2.25 7.52 6.28
N ALA A 81 -2.93 7.65 7.43
CA ALA A 81 -4.25 8.27 7.52
C ALA A 81 -4.23 9.74 7.08
N ARG A 82 -3.22 10.51 7.50
CA ARG A 82 -3.01 11.89 7.05
C ARG A 82 -2.83 11.96 5.53
N SER A 83 -2.08 11.03 4.94
CA SER A 83 -1.88 10.96 3.49
C SER A 83 -3.14 10.52 2.74
N MET A 84 -3.94 9.62 3.31
CA MET A 84 -5.26 9.23 2.79
C MET A 84 -6.22 10.42 2.77
N HIS A 85 -6.26 11.23 3.84
CA HIS A 85 -7.09 12.44 3.88
C HIS A 85 -6.58 13.56 2.96
N ALA A 86 -5.26 13.73 2.84
CA ALA A 86 -4.67 14.71 1.93
C ALA A 86 -5.08 14.45 0.47
N LYS A 87 -5.20 13.17 0.09
CA LYS A 87 -5.49 12.72 -1.28
C LYS A 87 -6.36 11.45 -1.24
N PRO A 88 -7.66 11.59 -0.99
CA PRO A 88 -8.56 10.44 -0.87
C PRO A 88 -8.94 9.94 -2.26
N TRP A 89 -7.99 9.26 -2.89
CA TRP A 89 -8.14 8.72 -4.23
C TRP A 89 -9.36 7.81 -4.32
N HIS A 90 -10.20 8.12 -5.31
CA HIS A 90 -11.44 7.40 -5.62
C HIS A 90 -12.57 7.57 -4.59
N CYS A 91 -12.39 8.36 -3.53
CA CYS A 91 -13.50 8.68 -2.63
C CYS A 91 -14.53 9.58 -3.33
N PRO A 92 -15.82 9.41 -3.04
CA PRO A 92 -16.86 10.25 -3.63
C PRO A 92 -16.84 11.69 -3.06
N PRO A 93 -17.44 12.68 -3.75
CA PRO A 93 -17.39 14.09 -3.37
C PRO A 93 -17.74 14.39 -1.91
N GLU A 94 -18.75 13.73 -1.35
CA GLU A 94 -19.19 13.88 0.04
C GLU A 94 -18.10 13.52 1.04
N MET A 95 -17.44 12.37 0.87
CA MET A 95 -16.33 11.94 1.71
C MET A 95 -15.11 12.86 1.51
N GLN A 96 -14.96 13.43 0.31
CA GLN A 96 -13.90 14.38 0.02
C GLN A 96 -14.04 15.71 0.78
N ARG A 97 -15.24 16.09 1.24
CA ARG A 97 -15.47 17.33 2.00
C ARG A 97 -15.23 17.20 3.50
N LEU A 98 -15.11 15.98 4.02
CA LEU A 98 -14.99 15.73 5.46
C LEU A 98 -13.70 16.32 6.05
N ALA A 99 -13.82 16.91 7.23
CA ALA A 99 -12.69 17.19 8.09
C ALA A 99 -12.00 15.88 8.51
N PHE A 100 -10.75 15.95 8.95
CA PHE A 100 -9.95 14.75 9.22
C PHE A 100 -10.61 13.78 10.21
N SER A 101 -11.12 14.31 11.33
CA SER A 101 -11.76 13.51 12.39
C SER A 101 -13.00 12.76 11.87
N ASP A 102 -13.85 13.44 11.10
CA ASP A 102 -15.02 12.82 10.48
C ASP A 102 -14.62 11.82 9.39
N PHE A 103 -13.61 12.14 8.59
CA PHE A 103 -13.13 11.29 7.50
C PHE A 103 -12.64 9.93 7.98
N ILE A 104 -11.89 9.87 9.09
CA ILE A 104 -11.37 8.60 9.62
C ILE A 104 -12.47 7.74 10.25
N ARG A 105 -13.59 8.34 10.67
CA ARG A 105 -14.74 7.68 11.30
C ARG A 105 -15.86 7.35 10.31
N ALA A 106 -15.86 7.94 9.12
CA ALA A 106 -16.87 7.70 8.10
C ALA A 106 -16.74 6.29 7.50
N GLU A 107 -17.90 5.72 7.13
CA GLU A 107 -17.94 4.48 6.35
C GLU A 107 -17.08 4.63 5.08
N TRP A 108 -16.16 3.69 4.87
CA TRP A 108 -15.22 3.76 3.77
C TRP A 108 -15.92 3.56 2.43
N ALA A 109 -15.94 4.62 1.62
CA ALA A 109 -16.55 4.63 0.30
C ALA A 109 -15.54 5.04 -0.78
N THR A 110 -15.49 4.25 -1.85
CA THR A 110 -14.73 4.56 -3.07
C THR A 110 -15.50 4.11 -4.30
N ILE A 111 -15.32 4.82 -5.41
CA ILE A 111 -16.02 4.60 -6.67
C ILE A 111 -15.04 4.33 -7.83
N ALA A 112 -15.51 3.62 -8.85
CA ALA A 112 -14.81 3.50 -10.12
C ALA A 112 -14.91 4.83 -10.89
N ASP A 113 -13.98 5.75 -10.64
CA ASP A 113 -14.09 7.15 -11.07
C ASP A 113 -13.63 7.41 -12.51
N ARG A 114 -12.34 7.21 -12.82
CA ARG A 114 -11.74 7.65 -14.07
C ARG A 114 -11.31 6.47 -14.93
N PRO A 115 -11.60 6.48 -16.24
CA PRO A 115 -11.20 5.41 -17.16
C PRO A 115 -9.71 5.09 -17.15
N ARG A 116 -8.85 6.08 -16.90
CA ARG A 116 -7.40 5.86 -16.78
C ARG A 116 -7.02 4.88 -15.67
N TYR A 117 -7.77 4.85 -14.58
CA TYR A 117 -7.50 3.97 -13.44
C TYR A 117 -8.23 2.63 -13.56
N PHE A 118 -9.39 2.63 -14.22
CA PHE A 118 -10.24 1.45 -14.39
C PHE A 118 -10.73 1.36 -15.84
N PRO A 119 -9.86 1.05 -16.82
CA PRO A 119 -10.23 1.06 -18.25
C PRO A 119 -11.36 0.07 -18.57
N GLN A 120 -11.41 -1.08 -17.89
CA GLN A 120 -12.47 -2.07 -18.04
C GLN A 120 -13.87 -1.55 -17.67
N VAL A 121 -13.94 -0.53 -16.81
CA VAL A 121 -15.21 0.04 -16.35
C VAL A 121 -15.90 0.83 -17.46
N ALA A 122 -15.12 1.45 -18.35
CA ALA A 122 -15.67 2.18 -19.49
C ALA A 122 -16.39 1.25 -20.47
N ALA A 123 -15.87 0.03 -20.68
CA ALA A 123 -16.46 -0.95 -21.58
C ALA A 123 -17.72 -1.62 -21.01
N LEU A 124 -17.78 -1.81 -19.69
CA LEU A 124 -18.86 -2.55 -19.01
C LEU A 124 -19.97 -1.65 -18.43
N GLY A 125 -19.84 -0.32 -18.50
CA GLY A 125 -20.86 0.61 -18.00
C GLY A 125 -20.93 0.73 -16.48
N GLY A 126 -19.77 0.81 -15.79
CA GLY A 126 -19.71 0.84 -14.31
C GLY A 126 -19.17 2.15 -13.70
N ALA A 127 -19.07 3.23 -14.47
CA ALA A 127 -18.50 4.48 -13.98
C ALA A 127 -19.35 5.04 -12.80
N GLY A 128 -18.68 5.46 -11.73
CA GLY A 128 -19.33 5.94 -10.51
C GLY A 128 -19.86 4.84 -9.57
N GLN A 129 -19.87 3.57 -9.99
CA GLN A 129 -20.26 2.47 -9.13
C GLN A 129 -19.23 2.20 -8.03
N PRO A 130 -19.63 1.59 -6.91
CA PRO A 130 -18.69 1.22 -5.85
C PRO A 130 -17.50 0.41 -6.35
N LEU A 131 -16.30 0.83 -5.96
CA LEU A 131 -15.06 0.15 -6.30
C LEU A 131 -14.93 -1.15 -5.50
N GLN A 132 -15.23 -2.28 -6.16
CA GLN A 132 -15.27 -3.59 -5.52
C GLN A 132 -13.93 -4.02 -4.90
N HIS A 133 -12.80 -3.57 -5.44
CA HIS A 133 -11.48 -3.90 -4.89
C HIS A 133 -11.20 -3.31 -3.50
N ASP A 134 -12.05 -2.38 -3.02
CA ASP A 134 -12.00 -1.79 -1.69
C ASP A 134 -13.13 -2.25 -0.77
N ARG A 135 -14.01 -3.15 -1.22
CA ARG A 135 -15.00 -3.81 -0.37
C ARG A 135 -14.36 -4.97 0.38
N HIS A 136 -14.99 -5.40 1.48
CA HIS A 136 -14.54 -6.58 2.22
C HIS A 136 -14.61 -7.82 1.32
N PRO A 137 -13.52 -8.57 1.12
CA PRO A 137 -13.46 -9.61 0.08
C PRO A 137 -14.41 -10.79 0.33
N LEU A 138 -14.79 -11.04 1.59
CA LEU A 138 -15.72 -12.12 1.95
C LEU A 138 -17.19 -11.70 2.03
N THR A 139 -17.50 -10.48 2.45
CA THR A 139 -18.88 -10.04 2.72
C THR A 139 -19.41 -9.09 1.66
N GLY A 140 -18.53 -8.48 0.84
CA GLY A 140 -18.89 -7.45 -0.12
C GLY A 140 -19.26 -6.10 0.50
N LEU A 141 -19.28 -5.99 1.84
CA LEU A 141 -19.71 -4.77 2.53
C LEU A 141 -18.62 -3.68 2.53
N PRO A 142 -19.01 -2.39 2.67
CA PRO A 142 -18.09 -1.34 3.10
C PRO A 142 -17.40 -1.67 4.41
N PHE A 143 -16.26 -1.04 4.64
CA PHE A 143 -15.66 -0.98 5.96
C PHE A 143 -16.27 0.18 6.75
N PRO A 144 -16.58 0.01 8.05
CA PRO A 144 -17.26 1.02 8.85
C PRO A 144 -16.41 2.28 9.08
N ASP A 145 -15.09 2.17 8.96
CA ASP A 145 -14.15 3.27 9.15
C ASP A 145 -12.81 2.98 8.45
N LEU A 146 -11.95 3.99 8.37
CA LEU A 146 -10.66 3.91 7.68
C LEU A 146 -9.71 2.88 8.31
N PHE A 147 -9.74 2.71 9.63
CA PHE A 147 -8.81 1.83 10.34
C PHE A 147 -9.27 0.37 10.31
N THR A 148 -10.59 0.13 10.24
CA THR A 148 -11.13 -1.20 9.95
C THR A 148 -10.76 -1.66 8.53
N LEU A 149 -10.77 -0.75 7.54
CA LEU A 149 -10.21 -1.03 6.22
C LEU A 149 -8.72 -1.39 6.30
N ARG A 150 -7.92 -0.59 7.00
CA ARG A 150 -6.49 -0.83 7.18
C ARG A 150 -6.21 -2.21 7.75
N ARG A 151 -6.89 -2.57 8.83
CA ARG A 151 -6.73 -3.88 9.47
C ARG A 151 -6.93 -5.01 8.46
N ALA A 152 -8.01 -4.95 7.67
CA ALA A 152 -8.26 -5.94 6.63
C ALA A 152 -7.19 -5.93 5.52
N LYS A 153 -6.73 -4.75 5.09
CA LYS A 153 -5.68 -4.63 4.06
C LYS A 153 -4.34 -5.18 4.57
N LEU A 154 -3.98 -4.94 5.83
CA LEU A 154 -2.79 -5.53 6.45
C LEU A 154 -2.90 -7.05 6.48
N MET A 155 -4.04 -7.61 6.89
CA MET A 155 -4.26 -9.06 6.81
C MET A 155 -4.09 -9.60 5.37
N GLY A 156 -4.60 -8.86 4.38
CA GLY A 156 -4.41 -9.17 2.96
C GLY A 156 -2.92 -9.19 2.56
N LEU A 157 -2.15 -8.18 2.95
CA LEU A 157 -0.72 -8.09 2.65
C LEU A 157 0.08 -9.18 3.39
N THR A 158 -0.18 -9.41 4.68
CA THR A 158 0.51 -10.47 5.44
C THR A 158 0.13 -11.86 4.97
N SER A 159 -1.00 -12.03 4.28
CA SER A 159 -1.36 -13.32 3.69
C SER A 159 -0.34 -13.81 2.65
N PHE A 160 0.47 -12.93 2.04
CA PHE A 160 1.50 -13.34 1.08
C PHE A 160 2.58 -14.25 1.68
N PHE A 161 2.82 -14.20 2.99
CA PHE A 161 3.68 -15.19 3.66
C PHE A 161 3.17 -16.63 3.51
N ASN A 162 1.88 -16.81 3.24
CA ASN A 162 1.23 -18.12 3.16
C ASN A 162 0.97 -18.57 1.71
N ARG A 163 1.36 -17.78 0.70
CA ARG A 163 0.96 -18.01 -0.71
C ARG A 163 1.99 -18.75 -1.56
N GLY A 164 3.04 -19.30 -0.95
CA GLY A 164 4.05 -20.07 -1.68
C GLY A 164 4.94 -19.24 -2.62
N CYS A 165 4.89 -17.91 -2.55
CA CYS A 165 5.63 -17.01 -3.44
C CYS A 165 6.92 -16.47 -2.80
N ALA A 166 7.84 -16.04 -3.65
CA ALA A 166 8.90 -15.11 -3.26
C ALA A 166 8.28 -13.78 -2.79
N LEU A 167 8.67 -13.33 -1.61
CA LEU A 167 8.12 -12.14 -0.97
C LEU A 167 9.23 -11.25 -0.42
N LEU A 168 9.15 -9.96 -0.72
CA LEU A 168 9.86 -8.88 -0.05
C LEU A 168 8.82 -7.99 0.64
N PHE A 169 8.80 -8.00 1.96
CA PHE A 169 7.86 -7.23 2.76
C PHE A 169 8.60 -6.08 3.45
N CYS A 170 8.13 -4.83 3.38
CA CYS A 170 8.86 -3.68 3.88
C CYS A 170 8.00 -2.52 4.40
N ARG A 171 8.55 -1.75 5.33
CA ARG A 171 8.07 -0.44 5.75
C ARG A 171 8.62 0.63 4.84
N LEU A 172 7.77 1.56 4.42
CA LEU A 172 8.19 2.71 3.62
C LEU A 172 9.32 3.50 4.30
N GLU A 173 9.18 3.76 5.60
CA GLU A 173 10.08 4.57 6.40
C GLU A 173 11.49 3.98 6.42
N ALA A 174 11.60 2.66 6.58
CA ALA A 174 12.88 1.96 6.59
C ALA A 174 13.55 1.99 5.21
N VAL A 175 12.79 1.77 4.14
CA VAL A 175 13.32 1.84 2.76
C VAL A 175 13.78 3.26 2.41
N GLN A 176 13.10 4.29 2.90
CA GLN A 176 13.51 5.68 2.70
C GLN A 176 14.77 6.04 3.50
N ALA A 177 14.92 5.51 4.71
CA ALA A 177 16.08 5.75 5.55
C ALA A 177 17.35 5.04 5.05
N ALA A 178 17.21 3.86 4.45
CA ALA A 178 18.34 3.04 4.00
C ALA A 178 18.10 2.40 2.61
N PRO A 179 17.94 3.20 1.53
CA PRO A 179 17.58 2.67 0.22
C PRO A 179 18.64 1.76 -0.41
N GLU A 180 19.92 2.08 -0.23
CA GLU A 180 21.03 1.26 -0.73
C GLU A 180 21.15 -0.07 0.04
N GLY A 181 20.97 -0.05 1.37
CA GLY A 181 20.94 -1.26 2.19
C GLY A 181 19.78 -2.19 1.82
N PHE A 182 18.59 -1.62 1.60
CA PHE A 182 17.43 -2.35 1.10
C PHE A 182 17.69 -3.02 -0.26
N LEU A 183 18.32 -2.30 -1.19
CA LEU A 183 18.66 -2.82 -2.52
C LEU A 183 19.75 -3.90 -2.45
N SER A 184 20.78 -3.70 -1.62
CA SER A 184 21.85 -4.66 -1.41
C SER A 184 21.29 -5.99 -0.89
N GLU A 185 20.39 -5.95 0.11
CA GLU A 185 19.75 -7.16 0.61
C GLU A 185 18.83 -7.81 -0.45
N LEU A 186 18.04 -7.01 -1.18
CA LEU A 186 17.24 -7.53 -2.30
C LEU A 186 18.09 -8.28 -3.33
N CYS A 187 19.18 -7.67 -3.81
CA CYS A 187 20.05 -8.29 -4.80
C CYS A 187 20.74 -9.54 -4.24
N GLY A 188 21.30 -9.45 -3.02
CA GLY A 188 21.98 -10.58 -2.39
C GLY A 188 21.07 -11.77 -2.12
N ARG A 189 19.83 -11.54 -1.67
CA ARG A 189 18.88 -12.62 -1.33
C ARG A 189 18.27 -13.30 -2.56
N PHE A 190 18.20 -12.64 -3.70
CA PHE A 190 17.65 -13.17 -4.94
C PHE A 190 18.71 -13.50 -6.01
N GLY A 191 20.00 -13.34 -5.68
CA GLY A 191 21.10 -13.59 -6.61
C GLY A 191 21.05 -12.69 -7.84
N LEU A 192 20.54 -11.47 -7.69
CA LEU A 192 20.48 -10.51 -8.80
C LEU A 192 21.88 -9.95 -9.02
N PRO A 193 22.28 -9.72 -10.29
CA PRO A 193 23.56 -9.10 -10.59
C PRO A 193 23.63 -7.72 -9.95
N GLU A 194 24.85 -7.33 -9.56
CA GLU A 194 25.12 -5.95 -9.17
C GLU A 194 24.74 -5.03 -10.32
N THR A 195 23.85 -4.09 -10.04
CA THR A 195 23.63 -2.96 -10.95
C THR A 195 24.70 -1.91 -10.67
N GLY A 196 25.02 -1.09 -11.67
CA GLY A 196 25.96 0.03 -11.50
C GLY A 196 25.50 1.07 -10.47
N ASP A 197 26.05 2.28 -10.57
CA ASP A 197 25.85 3.34 -9.58
C ASP A 197 24.39 3.53 -9.13
N PHE A 198 24.20 3.65 -7.82
CA PHE A 198 22.88 3.86 -7.20
C PHE A 198 22.13 5.04 -7.83
N GLN A 199 20.89 4.78 -8.23
CA GLN A 199 19.98 5.72 -8.88
C GLN A 199 18.84 6.13 -7.92
N PRO A 200 18.98 7.27 -7.21
CA PRO A 200 17.98 7.73 -6.24
C PRO A 200 16.64 8.11 -6.87
N VAL A 201 15.58 8.13 -6.05
CA VAL A 201 14.22 8.54 -6.45
C VAL A 201 13.88 9.90 -5.83
N HIS A 202 14.25 10.99 -6.51
CA HIS A 202 13.95 12.36 -6.04
C HIS A 202 12.51 12.82 -6.34
N LYS A 203 11.83 12.20 -7.30
CA LYS A 203 10.52 12.66 -7.76
C LYS A 203 9.45 12.39 -6.71
N ARG A 204 8.69 13.42 -6.32
CA ARG A 204 7.46 13.24 -5.52
C ARG A 204 6.38 12.54 -6.35
N LEU A 205 6.20 11.24 -6.13
CA LEU A 205 5.22 10.42 -6.85
C LEU A 205 3.82 10.58 -6.24
N GLY A 206 2.77 10.39 -7.05
CA GLY A 206 1.38 10.52 -6.59
C GLY A 206 0.97 11.94 -6.15
N SER A 207 1.65 12.98 -6.65
CA SER A 207 1.37 14.38 -6.29
C SER A 207 0.19 14.99 -7.06
N ARG A 208 -0.13 14.48 -8.25
CA ARG A 208 -1.18 15.01 -9.13
C ARG A 208 -2.58 14.49 -8.79
N PHE A 209 -2.98 14.64 -7.53
CA PHE A 209 -4.37 14.40 -7.13
C PHE A 209 -5.24 15.53 -7.66
N LYS A 210 -6.34 15.17 -8.34
CA LYS A 210 -7.36 16.12 -8.79
C LYS A 210 -8.63 15.81 -8.00
N PRO A 211 -9.07 16.69 -7.08
CA PRO A 211 -10.30 16.50 -6.32
C PRO A 211 -11.53 16.31 -7.22
N ALA A 212 -12.58 15.71 -6.68
CA ALA A 212 -13.90 15.59 -7.32
C ALA A 212 -14.87 16.71 -6.88
N ILE A 213 -14.37 17.65 -6.06
CA ILE A 213 -15.11 18.81 -5.55
C ILE A 213 -14.46 20.09 -6.08
N GLU A 214 -15.25 21.15 -6.19
CA GLU A 214 -14.79 22.47 -6.64
C GLU A 214 -14.22 23.29 -5.48
N GLU A 215 -14.73 23.06 -4.26
CA GLU A 215 -14.30 23.77 -3.06
C GLU A 215 -12.91 23.29 -2.59
N PRO A 216 -12.15 24.16 -1.90
CA PRO A 216 -10.92 23.73 -1.24
C PRO A 216 -11.16 22.60 -0.25
N ARG A 217 -10.35 21.55 -0.33
CA ARG A 217 -10.40 20.43 0.63
C ARG A 217 -9.92 20.88 2.02
N PRO A 218 -10.49 20.32 3.10
CA PRO A 218 -9.89 20.43 4.43
C PRO A 218 -8.45 19.93 4.42
N THR A 219 -7.57 20.64 5.11
CA THR A 219 -6.16 20.26 5.23
C THR A 219 -6.01 19.20 6.33
N PRO A 220 -5.26 18.11 6.13
CA PRO A 220 -4.99 17.15 7.20
C PRO A 220 -4.22 17.84 8.35
N PRO A 221 -4.48 17.47 9.61
CA PRO A 221 -3.80 18.10 10.73
C PRO A 221 -2.30 17.74 10.72
N ALA A 222 -1.49 18.61 11.32
CA ALA A 222 -0.05 18.36 11.49
C ALA A 222 0.20 17.14 12.40
N GLN A 223 -0.62 17.02 13.45
CA GLN A 223 -0.63 15.92 14.42
C GLN A 223 -2.08 15.53 14.69
N LEU A 224 -2.33 14.25 14.96
CA LEU A 224 -3.67 13.78 15.34
C LEU A 224 -4.03 14.27 16.74
N SER A 225 -5.31 14.55 16.96
CA SER A 225 -5.81 14.83 18.30
C SER A 225 -5.72 13.57 19.18
N ARG A 226 -5.80 13.74 20.50
CA ARG A 226 -5.81 12.60 21.42
C ARG A 226 -6.97 11.65 21.13
N GLU A 227 -8.16 12.20 20.85
CA GLU A 227 -9.35 11.43 20.50
C GLU A 227 -9.16 10.63 19.20
N ASP A 228 -8.52 11.22 18.19
CA ASP A 228 -8.24 10.51 16.93
C ASP A 228 -7.21 9.39 17.10
N ILE A 229 -6.21 9.59 17.98
CA ILE A 229 -5.25 8.54 18.35
C ILE A 229 -5.95 7.42 19.12
N ASP A 230 -6.80 7.74 20.11
CA ASP A 230 -7.54 6.74 20.87
C ASP A 230 -8.49 5.95 19.95
N PHE A 231 -9.16 6.62 19.00
CA PHE A 231 -9.98 5.96 17.98
C PHE A 231 -9.15 5.03 17.09
N LEU A 232 -8.01 5.50 16.56
CA LEU A 232 -7.07 4.69 15.79
C LEU A 232 -6.68 3.43 16.58
N CYS A 233 -6.21 3.58 17.81
CA CYS A 233 -5.76 2.48 18.65
C CYS A 233 -6.89 1.48 18.96
N SER A 234 -8.14 1.94 19.10
CA SER A 234 -9.30 1.07 19.31
C SER A 234 -9.69 0.22 18.10
N ARG A 235 -9.26 0.61 16.89
CA ARG A 235 -9.65 -0.05 15.62
C ARG A 235 -8.55 -0.93 15.05
N LEU A 236 -7.28 -0.60 15.30
CA LEU A 236 -6.15 -1.37 14.81
C LEU A 236 -5.95 -2.69 15.57
N ASP A 237 -5.25 -3.60 14.91
CA ASP A 237 -4.64 -4.75 15.57
C ASP A 237 -3.26 -4.32 16.10
N LEU A 238 -3.21 -3.86 17.36
CA LEU A 238 -1.99 -3.32 17.95
C LEU A 238 -0.88 -4.38 18.10
N GLY A 239 -1.24 -5.66 18.22
CA GLY A 239 -0.26 -6.75 18.24
C GLY A 239 0.43 -6.89 16.88
N LEU A 240 -0.34 -6.86 15.79
CA LEU A 240 0.20 -6.86 14.44
C LEU A 240 1.01 -5.59 14.17
N GLU A 241 0.51 -4.40 14.52
CA GLU A 241 1.23 -3.14 14.32
C GLU A 241 2.58 -3.13 15.06
N ALA A 242 2.63 -3.65 16.30
CA ALA A 242 3.86 -3.82 17.06
C ALA A 242 4.84 -4.80 16.39
N ALA A 243 4.35 -5.95 15.89
CA ALA A 243 5.17 -6.89 15.12
C ALA A 243 5.73 -6.26 13.82
N LEU A 244 5.02 -5.27 13.26
CA LEU A 244 5.45 -4.48 12.13
C LEU A 244 6.41 -3.33 12.52
N GLY A 245 6.73 -3.16 13.80
CA GLY A 245 7.63 -2.13 14.29
C GLY A 245 6.98 -0.76 14.49
N TYR A 246 5.68 -0.71 14.75
CA TYR A 246 4.95 0.51 15.06
C TYR A 246 4.42 0.54 16.49
N SER A 247 4.43 1.74 17.07
CA SER A 247 3.80 2.10 18.33
C SER A 247 3.10 3.45 18.16
N TYR A 248 1.95 3.63 18.79
CA TYR A 248 1.08 4.80 18.64
C TYR A 248 0.72 5.40 19.98
#